data_AF-I3T3L0-F1
#
_entry.id   AF-I3T3L0-F1
#
_cell.length_a   1.000
_cell.length_b   1.000
_cell.length_c   1.000
_cell.angle_alpha   90.00
_cell.angle_beta   90.00
_cell.angle_gamma   90.00
#
_symmetry.space_group_name_H-M   'P 1'
#
loop_
_entity.id
_entity.type
_entity.pdbx_description
1 polymer ?
#
loop_
_entity_poly.entity_id
_entity_poly.type
_entity_poly.pdbx_seq_one_letter_code
_entity_poly.pdbx_strand_id
1 'polypeptide(L)'
;MAFVQRRKGPDVVGSFGLLQPLADGLKLILKEPISPSSANFSLFRMAPVATFMLSLVAWAVVPFDYGMVLSDLNIGLLYLFAISSLGVYGIIIAGWSSN
;
A
#
# COMPACT_ATOMS: atom_id res chain seq x y z
N MET A 1 -0.84 2.97 18.69
CA MET A 1 -0.66 1.71 19.45
C MET A 1 0.25 1.84 20.68
N ALA A 2 1.45 2.42 20.59
CA ALA A 2 2.38 2.49 21.73
C ALA A 2 1.81 3.15 23.00
N PHE A 3 1.14 4.31 22.87
CA PHE A 3 0.53 5.01 24.00
C PHE A 3 -0.59 4.21 24.70
N VAL A 4 -1.37 3.43 23.94
CA VAL A 4 -2.37 2.49 24.50
C VAL A 4 -1.68 1.44 25.39
N GLN A 5 -0.49 1.00 25.00
CA GLN A 5 0.35 0.07 25.77
C GLN A 5 1.19 0.78 26.86
N ARG A 6 0.91 2.06 27.16
CA ARG A 6 1.64 2.88 28.15
C ARG A 6 3.16 2.96 27.89
N ARG A 7 3.57 2.96 26.63
CA ARG A 7 4.97 3.24 26.23
C ARG A 7 5.02 4.30 25.14
N LYS A 8 6.16 4.98 25.03
CA LYS A 8 6.40 5.91 23.93
C LYS A 8 6.55 5.13 22.62
N GLY A 9 6.09 5.75 21.53
CA GLY A 9 6.37 5.29 20.17
C GLY A 9 7.81 5.61 19.77
N PRO A 10 8.13 5.62 18.47
CA PRO A 10 9.40 6.16 17.99
C PRO A 10 9.59 7.59 18.54
N ASP A 11 10.64 7.81 19.34
CA ASP A 11 10.95 9.10 19.99
C ASP A 11 12.43 9.51 19.76
N VAL A 12 13.15 8.75 18.93
CA VAL A 12 14.61 8.91 18.69
C VAL A 12 14.90 9.44 17.28
N VAL A 13 14.21 8.94 16.25
CA VAL A 13 14.45 9.31 14.86
C VAL A 13 13.69 10.60 14.50
N GLY A 14 14.39 11.74 14.61
CA GLY A 14 13.80 13.07 14.42
C GLY A 14 12.98 13.53 15.62
N SER A 15 12.42 14.74 15.56
CA SER A 15 11.56 15.28 16.62
C SER A 15 10.29 14.44 16.74
N PHE A 16 10.04 13.86 17.93
CA PHE A 16 8.89 12.99 18.23
C PHE A 16 8.69 11.81 17.26
N GLY A 17 9.76 11.34 16.61
CA GLY A 17 9.68 10.23 15.67
C GLY A 17 9.09 10.58 14.30
N LEU A 18 8.90 11.86 13.96
CA LEU A 18 8.31 12.28 12.67
C LEU A 18 9.11 11.81 11.46
N LEU A 19 10.43 11.64 11.60
CA LEU A 19 11.30 11.17 10.51
C LEU A 19 11.38 9.64 10.44
N GLN A 20 10.75 8.92 11.36
CA GLN A 20 10.76 7.45 11.40
C GLN A 20 10.25 6.81 10.09
N PRO A 21 9.10 7.23 9.51
CA PRO A 21 8.60 6.60 8.27
C PRO A 21 9.56 6.77 7.09
N LEU A 22 10.24 7.92 7.03
CA LEU A 22 11.24 8.19 6.00
C LEU A 22 12.49 7.31 6.20
N ALA A 23 12.97 7.18 7.44
CA ALA A 23 14.11 6.31 7.75
C ALA A 23 13.83 4.84 7.43
N ASP A 24 12.62 4.34 7.74
CA ASP A 24 12.21 2.97 7.42
C ASP A 24 12.10 2.75 5.90
N GLY A 25 11.54 3.72 5.16
CA GLY A 25 11.49 3.67 3.69
C GLY A 25 12.89 3.65 3.06
N LEU A 26 13.78 4.55 3.51
CA LEU A 26 15.16 4.61 3.02
C LEU A 26 15.92 3.31 3.30
N LYS A 27 15.73 2.74 4.49
CA LYS A 27 16.29 1.42 4.86
C LYS A 27 15.83 0.32 3.91
N LEU A 28 14.55 0.29 3.51
CA LEU A 28 14.04 -0.72 2.58
C LEU A 28 14.61 -0.57 1.17
N ILE A 29 14.83 0.66 0.70
CA ILE A 29 15.44 0.93 -0.61
C ILE A 29 16.90 0.48 -0.67
N LEU A 30 17.66 0.69 0.42
CA LEU A 30 19.07 0.33 0.48
C LEU A 30 19.31 -1.17 0.74
N LYS A 31 18.27 -1.92 1.06
CA LYS A 31 18.40 -3.34 1.40
C LYS A 31 18.64 -4.17 0.14
N GLU A 32 19.53 -5.17 0.25
CA GLU A 32 19.81 -6.08 -0.87
C GLU A 32 18.55 -6.87 -1.27
N PRO A 33 18.21 -6.90 -2.58
CA PRO A 33 17.05 -7.65 -3.05
C PRO A 33 17.38 -9.14 -3.08
N ILE A 34 16.60 -9.94 -2.35
CA ILE A 34 16.65 -11.40 -2.39
C ILE A 34 15.34 -11.94 -2.97
N SER A 35 15.45 -12.92 -3.88
CA SER A 35 14.30 -13.64 -4.43
C SER A 35 14.37 -15.11 -4.00
N PRO A 36 13.26 -15.72 -3.55
CA PRO A 36 13.21 -17.16 -3.35
C PRO A 36 13.48 -17.90 -4.66
N SER A 37 14.14 -19.07 -4.58
CA SER A 37 14.51 -19.86 -5.77
C SER A 37 13.36 -20.69 -6.35
N SER A 38 12.34 -21.03 -5.55
CA SER A 38 11.15 -21.76 -6.01
C SER A 38 10.08 -20.83 -6.60
N ALA A 39 10.07 -19.55 -6.20
CA ALA A 39 9.01 -18.61 -6.52
C ALA A 39 8.93 -18.22 -8.01
N ASN A 40 7.71 -17.95 -8.46
CA ASN A 40 7.44 -17.41 -9.78
C ASN A 40 7.82 -15.92 -9.88
N PHE A 41 9.05 -15.63 -10.33
CA PHE A 41 9.66 -14.30 -10.34
C PHE A 41 8.78 -13.17 -10.93
N SER A 42 8.14 -13.41 -12.09
CA SER A 42 7.33 -12.39 -12.76
C SER A 42 6.08 -12.04 -11.96
N LEU A 43 5.32 -13.06 -11.54
CA LEU A 43 4.08 -12.89 -10.77
C LEU A 43 4.36 -12.31 -9.39
N PHE A 44 5.42 -12.79 -8.72
CA PHE A 44 5.81 -12.33 -7.38
C PHE A 44 6.20 -10.84 -7.37
N ARG A 45 6.83 -10.34 -8.43
CA ARG A 45 7.19 -8.92 -8.56
C ARG A 45 6.01 -8.03 -8.97
N MET A 46 5.13 -8.52 -9.85
CA MET A 46 3.98 -7.75 -10.34
C MET A 46 2.81 -7.69 -9.35
N ALA A 47 2.62 -8.72 -8.52
CA ALA A 47 1.54 -8.76 -7.53
C ALA A 47 1.52 -7.56 -6.57
N PRO A 48 2.63 -7.14 -5.92
CA PRO A 48 2.65 -5.95 -5.07
C PRO A 48 2.43 -4.64 -5.86
N VAL A 49 2.84 -4.59 -7.13
CA VAL A 49 2.57 -3.44 -8.00
C VAL A 49 1.07 -3.34 -8.28
N ALA A 50 0.41 -4.45 -8.61
CA ALA A 50 -1.02 -4.47 -8.90
C ALA A 50 -1.86 -4.07 -7.67
N THR A 51 -1.56 -4.61 -6.48
CA THR A 51 -2.30 -4.26 -5.25
C THR A 51 -2.12 -2.79 -4.87
N PHE A 52 -0.90 -2.26 -5.00
CA PHE A 52 -0.61 -0.86 -4.72
C PHE A 52 -1.26 0.08 -5.76
N MET A 53 -1.26 -0.28 -7.03
CA MET A 53 -1.93 0.50 -8.07
C MET A 53 -3.44 0.55 -7.84
N LEU A 54 -4.07 -0.57 -7.52
CA LEU A 54 -5.52 -0.61 -7.23
C LEU A 54 -5.88 0.25 -6.01
N SER A 55 -5.07 0.23 -4.95
CA SER A 55 -5.33 1.06 -3.76
C SER A 55 -5.18 2.55 -4.05
N LEU A 56 -4.24 2.96 -4.90
CA LEU A 56 -4.09 4.35 -5.34
C LEU A 56 -5.22 4.80 -6.28
N VAL A 57 -5.60 3.96 -7.23
CA VAL A 57 -6.63 4.25 -8.24
C VAL A 57 -8.02 4.39 -7.60
N ALA A 58 -8.27 3.73 -6.46
CA ALA A 58 -9.50 3.93 -5.67
C ALA A 58 -9.69 5.40 -5.21
N TRP A 59 -8.60 6.15 -4.98
CA TRP A 59 -8.69 7.54 -4.53
C TRP A 59 -9.22 8.52 -5.59
N ALA A 60 -9.25 8.13 -6.87
CA ALA A 60 -9.65 9.01 -7.96
C ALA A 60 -11.09 9.56 -7.82
N VAL A 61 -11.97 8.81 -7.15
CA VAL A 61 -13.38 9.16 -6.97
C VAL A 61 -13.72 9.71 -5.59
N VAL A 62 -12.73 9.82 -4.69
CA VAL A 62 -12.95 10.28 -3.31
C VAL A 62 -12.90 11.82 -3.31
N PRO A 63 -14.00 12.52 -3.00
CA PRO A 63 -13.98 13.97 -2.87
C PRO A 63 -13.36 14.38 -1.53
N PHE A 64 -12.42 15.33 -1.56
CA PHE A 64 -11.85 15.91 -0.34
C PHE A 64 -12.59 17.16 0.14
N ASP A 65 -13.23 17.85 -0.79
CA ASP A 65 -14.07 19.03 -0.59
C ASP A 65 -15.01 19.18 -1.80
N TYR A 66 -15.90 20.16 -1.78
CA TYR A 66 -16.79 20.47 -2.90
C TYR A 66 -15.99 20.77 -4.18
N GLY A 67 -16.18 19.96 -5.22
CA GLY A 67 -15.44 20.07 -6.48
C GLY A 67 -13.97 19.63 -6.41
N MET A 68 -13.46 19.18 -5.25
CA MET A 68 -12.11 18.63 -5.09
C MET A 68 -12.12 17.10 -5.21
N VAL A 69 -12.58 16.62 -6.36
CA VAL A 69 -12.48 15.22 -6.77
C VAL A 69 -11.62 15.14 -8.03
N LEU A 70 -10.77 14.12 -8.14
CA LEU A 70 -9.91 13.98 -9.32
C LEU A 70 -10.73 13.63 -10.56
N SER A 71 -11.69 12.70 -10.42
CA SER A 71 -12.61 12.27 -11.46
C SER A 71 -14.01 12.18 -10.90
N ASP A 72 -14.88 13.10 -11.31
CA ASP A 72 -16.30 13.06 -10.95
C ASP A 72 -17.02 12.01 -11.80
N LEU A 73 -17.24 10.83 -11.21
CA LEU A 73 -17.98 9.75 -11.84
C LEU A 73 -19.37 9.66 -11.21
N ASN A 74 -20.42 9.74 -12.05
CA ASN A 74 -21.80 9.49 -11.64
C ASN A 74 -22.00 8.12 -10.94
N ILE A 75 -21.11 7.16 -11.22
CA ILE A 75 -21.09 5.81 -10.64
C ILE A 75 -19.90 5.56 -9.70
N GLY A 76 -19.38 6.61 -9.04
CA GLY A 76 -18.17 6.53 -8.21
C GLY A 76 -18.21 5.43 -7.12
N LEU A 77 -19.37 5.18 -6.51
CA LEU A 77 -19.51 4.12 -5.51
C LEU A 77 -19.39 2.71 -6.12
N LEU A 78 -19.99 2.48 -7.29
CA LEU A 78 -19.88 1.22 -8.01
C LEU A 78 -18.43 0.97 -8.46
N TYR A 79 -17.74 2.04 -8.86
CA TYR A 79 -16.31 1.98 -9.16
C TYR A 79 -15.48 1.53 -7.94
N LEU A 80 -15.71 2.06 -6.74
CA LEU A 80 -15.03 1.60 -5.53
C LEU A 80 -15.27 0.12 -5.25
N PHE A 81 -16.50 -0.36 -5.44
CA PHE A 81 -16.83 -1.79 -5.34
C PHE A 81 -16.06 -2.64 -6.34
N ALA A 82 -15.94 -2.18 -7.59
CA ALA A 82 -15.19 -2.88 -8.64
C ALA A 82 -13.67 -2.91 -8.35
N ILE A 83 -13.11 -1.80 -7.86
CA ILE A 83 -11.68 -1.78 -7.47
C ILE A 83 -11.43 -2.66 -6.25
N SER A 84 -12.34 -2.67 -5.28
CA SER A 84 -12.24 -3.54 -4.10
C SER A 84 -12.30 -5.03 -4.47
N SER A 85 -13.15 -5.42 -5.42
CA SER A 85 -13.22 -6.81 -5.88
C SER A 85 -11.95 -7.21 -6.64
N LEU A 86 -11.37 -6.31 -7.43
CA LEU A 86 -10.07 -6.52 -8.07
C LEU A 86 -8.92 -6.68 -7.07
N GLY A 87 -8.98 -5.98 -5.94
CA GLY A 87 -7.98 -6.09 -4.86
C GLY A 87 -7.82 -7.51 -4.32
N VAL A 88 -8.89 -8.31 -4.32
CA VAL A 88 -8.86 -9.73 -3.91
C VAL A 88 -7.92 -10.55 -4.79
N TYR A 89 -7.93 -10.31 -6.11
CA TYR A 89 -7.01 -11.01 -7.03
C TYR A 89 -5.54 -10.70 -6.74
N GLY A 90 -5.24 -9.44 -6.41
CA GLY A 90 -3.88 -9.05 -6.05
C GLY A 90 -3.37 -9.80 -4.81
N ILE A 91 -4.23 -10.01 -3.80
CA ILE A 91 -3.89 -10.77 -2.59
C ILE A 91 -3.65 -12.25 -2.93
N ILE A 92 -4.53 -12.87 -3.73
CA ILE A 92 -4.43 -14.29 -4.11
C ILE A 92 -3.15 -14.55 -4.92
N ILE A 93 -2.86 -13.71 -5.92
CA ILE A 93 -1.68 -13.86 -6.78
C ILE A 93 -0.39 -13.64 -5.98
N ALA A 94 -0.36 -12.67 -5.06
CA ALA A 94 0.80 -12.46 -4.18
C ALA A 94 1.08 -13.70 -3.30
N GLY A 95 0.04 -14.34 -2.77
CA GLY A 95 0.18 -15.56 -1.98
C GLY A 95 0.65 -16.75 -2.81
N TRP A 96 0.02 -16.99 -3.96
CA TRP A 96 0.34 -18.15 -4.80
C TRP A 96 1.72 -18.09 -5.45
N SER A 97 2.17 -16.90 -5.86
CA SER A 97 3.46 -16.71 -6.54
C SER A 97 4.69 -16.82 -5.62
N SER A 98 4.49 -16.92 -4.30
CA SER A 98 5.57 -17.01 -3.31
C SER A 98 6.24 -18.38 -3.24
N ASN A 99 5.68 -19.39 -3.92
CA ASN A 99 6.19 -20.76 -4.01
C ASN A 99 6.53 -21.13 -5.46
#